data_AF-D8JC49-F1
#
_entry.id   AF-D8JC49-F1
#
_cell.length_a   1.000
_cell.length_b   1.000
_cell.length_c   1.000
_cell.angle_alpha   90.00
_cell.angle_beta   90.00
_cell.angle_gamma   90.00
#
_symmetry.space_group_name_H-M   'P 1'
#
loop_
_entity.id
_entity.type
_entity.pdbx_description
1 polymer ?
#
loop_
_entity_poly.entity_id
_entity_poly.type
_entity_poly.pdbx_seq_one_letter_code
_entity_poly.pdbx_strand_id
1 'polypeptide(L)'
;MSADSPPTPETDGPDIPDRAEVISLLEDGISEAHRKVTAGRVRDAENEKVRQGWIRQLAYACGQYRQLKKDQDLEELAERVEQLEERQ
;
A
#
# COMPACT_ATOMS: atom_id res chain seq x y z
N MET A 1 51.95 6.78 11.03
CA MET A 1 50.85 7.60 11.57
C MET A 1 49.60 7.14 10.86
N SER A 2 48.82 6.26 11.50
CA SER A 2 47.56 5.79 10.94
C SER A 2 46.51 6.84 11.24
N ALA A 3 45.96 7.45 10.19
CA ALA A 3 44.82 8.34 10.32
C ALA A 3 43.61 7.48 10.73
N ASP A 4 43.15 7.70 11.95
CA ASP A 4 41.86 7.25 12.44
C ASP A 4 40.79 7.93 11.59
N SER A 5 40.12 7.17 10.72
CA SER A 5 39.02 7.69 9.91
C SER A 5 37.85 8.01 10.83
N PRO A 6 37.24 9.20 10.73
CA PRO A 6 36.10 9.54 11.56
C PRO A 6 34.93 8.58 11.26
N PRO A 7 34.12 8.22 12.27
CA PRO A 7 32.97 7.35 12.07
C PRO A 7 32.00 8.00 11.09
N THR A 8 31.67 7.27 10.03
CA THR A 8 30.63 7.64 9.08
C THR A 8 29.31 7.76 9.85
N PRO A 9 28.55 8.87 9.71
CA PRO A 9 27.25 8.97 10.35
C PRO A 9 26.34 7.90 9.73
N GLU A 10 25.88 6.96 10.54
CA GLU A 10 24.78 6.06 10.20
C GLU A 10 23.59 6.97 9.88
N THR A 11 23.32 7.13 8.59
CA THR A 11 22.20 7.93 8.13
C THR A 11 21.02 6.98 8.16
N ASP A 12 20.24 7.02 9.24
CA ASP A 12 18.91 6.42 9.25
C ASP A 12 18.14 7.03 8.08
N GLY A 13 18.04 6.27 6.98
CA GLY A 13 17.26 6.65 5.81
C GLY A 13 15.80 6.88 6.20
N PRO A 14 14.99 7.51 5.33
CA PRO A 14 13.56 7.60 5.59
C PRO A 14 13.01 6.20 5.88
N ASP A 15 12.26 6.08 6.96
CA ASP A 15 11.56 4.85 7.34
C ASP A 15 10.49 4.60 6.27
N ILE A 16 10.82 3.75 5.29
CA ILE A 16 9.94 3.40 4.19
C ILE A 16 9.05 2.27 4.71
N PRO A 17 7.70 2.46 4.74
CA PRO A 17 6.81 1.44 5.26
C PRO A 17 6.97 0.12 4.53
N ASP A 18 6.94 -0.97 5.28
CA ASP A 18 7.01 -2.29 4.66
C ASP A 18 5.72 -2.60 3.88
N ARG A 19 5.76 -3.68 3.09
CA ARG A 19 4.64 -4.06 2.22
C ARG A 19 3.34 -4.30 3.01
N ALA A 20 3.43 -4.90 4.21
CA ALA A 20 2.26 -5.17 5.04
C ALA A 20 1.66 -3.87 5.61
N GLU A 21 2.52 -2.94 6.02
CA GLU A 21 2.11 -1.61 6.48
C GLU A 21 1.42 -0.83 5.35
N VAL A 22 1.97 -0.85 4.14
CA VAL A 22 1.34 -0.20 2.97
C VAL A 22 -0.04 -0.80 2.69
N ILE A 23 -0.19 -2.13 2.79
CA ILE A 23 -1.49 -2.80 2.61
C ILE A 23 -2.49 -2.34 3.67
N SER A 24 -2.10 -2.28 4.94
CA SER A 24 -2.97 -1.78 6.02
C SER A 24 -3.42 -0.34 5.77
N LEU A 25 -2.50 0.52 5.34
CA LEU A 25 -2.82 1.91 4.99
C LEU A 25 -3.81 2.01 3.82
N LEU A 26 -3.67 1.13 2.82
CA LEU A 26 -4.60 1.05 1.71
C LEU A 26 -5.99 0.55 2.14
N GLU A 27 -6.07 -0.43 3.04
CA GLU A 27 -7.34 -0.92 3.59
C GLU A 27 -8.11 0.19 4.31
N ASP A 28 -7.42 0.96 5.16
CA ASP A 28 -7.98 2.13 5.85
C ASP A 28 -8.46 3.19 4.86
N GLY A 29 -7.62 3.52 3.87
CA GLY A 29 -7.93 4.51 2.84
C GLY A 29 -9.14 4.10 1.98
N ILE A 30 -9.22 2.82 1.60
CA ILE A 30 -10.36 2.26 0.85
C ILE A 30 -11.64 2.37 1.69
N SER A 31 -11.58 2.01 2.98
CA SER A 31 -12.73 2.05 3.89
C SER A 31 -13.29 3.47 4.02
N GLU A 32 -12.43 4.46 4.29
CA GLU A 32 -12.85 5.85 4.44
C GLU A 32 -13.33 6.44 3.10
N ALA A 33 -12.62 6.18 1.99
CA ALA A 33 -13.07 6.65 0.67
C ALA A 33 -14.43 6.05 0.28
N HIS A 34 -14.64 4.76 0.53
CA HIS A 34 -15.93 4.11 0.31
C HIS A 34 -17.03 4.74 1.17
N ARG A 35 -16.75 5.04 2.45
CA ARG A 35 -17.69 5.75 3.32
C ARG A 35 -18.02 7.14 2.78
N LYS A 36 -17.04 7.92 2.32
CA LYS A 36 -17.26 9.27 1.74
C LYS A 36 -18.06 9.23 0.44
N VAL A 37 -17.84 8.19 -0.37
CA VAL A 37 -18.60 7.95 -1.61
C VAL A 37 -20.02 7.46 -1.32
N THR A 38 -20.30 6.80 -0.20
CA THR A 38 -21.63 6.22 0.07
C THR A 38 -22.48 7.08 0.99
N ALA A 39 -21.87 7.86 1.89
CA ALA A 39 -22.58 8.72 2.81
C ALA A 39 -23.00 10.05 2.15
N GLY A 40 -24.30 10.33 2.13
CA GLY A 40 -24.84 11.67 1.84
C GLY A 40 -25.86 11.74 0.70
N ARG A 41 -26.69 12.79 0.72
CA ARG A 41 -27.62 13.14 -0.37
C ARG A 41 -27.01 14.29 -1.17
N VAL A 42 -26.83 14.12 -2.47
CA VAL A 42 -26.31 15.17 -3.36
C VAL A 42 -27.39 16.23 -3.54
N ARG A 43 -27.15 17.44 -3.03
CA ARG A 43 -28.04 18.61 -3.22
C ARG A 43 -27.30 19.82 -3.79
N ASP A 44 -25.98 19.72 -3.96
CA ASP A 44 -25.08 20.80 -4.34
C ASP A 44 -24.01 20.24 -5.29
N ALA A 45 -23.73 20.96 -6.37
CA ALA A 45 -22.74 20.60 -7.38
C ALA A 45 -21.30 20.58 -6.84
N GLU A 46 -20.97 21.42 -5.86
CA GLU A 46 -19.64 21.40 -5.23
C GLU A 46 -19.43 20.13 -4.40
N ASN A 47 -20.48 19.67 -3.71
CA ASN A 47 -20.44 18.39 -3.01
C ASN A 47 -20.29 17.20 -3.97
N GLU A 48 -20.86 17.29 -5.18
CA GLU A 48 -20.68 16.26 -6.21
C GLU A 48 -19.25 16.22 -6.77
N LYS A 49 -18.60 17.38 -6.96
CA LYS A 49 -17.18 17.44 -7.36
C LYS A 49 -16.27 16.77 -6.33
N VAL A 50 -16.49 17.04 -5.04
CA VAL A 50 -15.75 16.39 -3.95
C VAL A 50 -15.96 14.88 -3.97
N ARG A 51 -17.21 14.42 -4.18
CA ARG A 51 -17.54 12.99 -4.30
C ARG A 51 -16.83 12.32 -5.48
N GLN A 52 -16.76 12.97 -6.64
CA GLN A 52 -16.00 12.46 -7.79
C GLN A 52 -14.51 12.34 -7.48
N GLY A 53 -13.96 13.26 -6.68
CA GLY A 53 -12.62 13.14 -6.12
C GLY A 53 -12.44 11.86 -5.32
N TRP A 54 -13.33 11.59 -4.37
CA TRP A 54 -13.30 10.36 -3.56
C TRP A 54 -13.51 9.09 -4.38
N ILE A 55 -14.37 9.09 -5.39
CA ILE A 55 -14.54 7.95 -6.31
C ILE A 55 -13.23 7.64 -7.02
N ARG A 56 -12.52 8.67 -7.50
CA ARG A 56 -11.23 8.50 -8.17
C ARG A 56 -10.18 7.93 -7.22
N GLN A 57 -10.11 8.45 -5.99
CA GLN A 57 -9.17 7.94 -4.99
C GLN A 57 -9.49 6.51 -4.58
N LEU A 58 -10.77 6.18 -4.39
CA LEU A 58 -11.21 4.81 -4.09
C LEU A 58 -10.78 3.84 -5.21
N ALA A 59 -11.05 4.18 -6.47
CA ALA A 59 -10.64 3.35 -7.59
C ALA A 59 -9.12 3.14 -7.66
N TYR A 60 -8.34 4.18 -7.41
CA TYR A 60 -6.89 4.11 -7.39
C TYR A 60 -6.38 3.22 -6.25
N ALA A 61 -6.83 3.45 -5.02
CA ALA A 61 -6.43 2.68 -3.84
C ALA A 61 -6.80 1.19 -3.99
N CYS A 62 -8.02 0.87 -4.46
CA CYS A 62 -8.42 -0.50 -4.77
C CYS A 62 -7.52 -1.17 -5.81
N GLY A 63 -7.07 -0.42 -6.82
CA GLY A 63 -6.14 -0.91 -7.84
C GLY A 63 -4.78 -1.29 -7.25
N GLN A 64 -4.19 -0.39 -6.44
CA GLN A 64 -2.91 -0.63 -5.77
C GLN A 64 -2.99 -1.79 -4.78
N TYR A 65 -4.04 -1.83 -3.96
CA TYR A 65 -4.29 -2.92 -3.01
C TYR A 65 -4.37 -4.27 -3.73
N ARG A 66 -5.12 -4.35 -4.83
CA ARG A 66 -5.23 -5.58 -5.62
C ARG A 66 -3.89 -6.02 -6.21
N GLN A 67 -3.07 -5.08 -6.66
CA GLN A 67 -1.75 -5.39 -7.19
C GLN A 67 -0.86 -5.99 -6.10
N LEU A 68 -0.74 -5.32 -4.96
CA LEU A 68 0.07 -5.81 -3.85
C LEU A 68 -0.40 -7.17 -3.35
N LYS A 69 -1.71 -7.41 -3.21
CA LYS A 69 -2.22 -8.73 -2.80
C LYS A 69 -1.87 -9.83 -3.80
N LYS A 70 -1.96 -9.57 -5.11
CA LYS A 70 -1.53 -10.54 -6.13
C LYS A 70 -0.04 -10.84 -6.02
N ASP A 71 0.77 -9.83 -5.77
CA ASP A 71 2.22 -10.03 -5.60
C ASP A 71 2.48 -10.92 -4.36
N GLN A 72 1.71 -10.76 -3.27
CA GLN A 72 1.73 -11.70 -2.13
C GLN A 72 1.44 -13.14 -2.54
N ASP A 73 0.34 -13.31 -3.27
CA ASP A 73 -0.18 -14.63 -3.59
C ASP A 73 0.82 -15.34 -4.51
N LEU A 74 1.50 -14.59 -5.39
CA LEU A 74 2.55 -15.10 -6.26
C LEU A 74 3.80 -15.52 -5.48
N GLU A 75 4.23 -14.73 -4.50
CA GLU A 75 5.34 -15.07 -3.60
C GLU A 75 5.03 -16.34 -2.80
N GLU A 76 3.85 -16.43 -2.19
CA GLU A 76 3.42 -17.62 -1.45
C GLU A 76 3.35 -18.87 -2.35
N LEU A 77 2.83 -18.72 -3.58
CA LEU A 77 2.78 -19.82 -4.53
C LEU A 77 4.18 -20.28 -4.95
N ALA A 78 5.12 -19.35 -5.16
CA ALA A 78 6.51 -19.67 -5.50
C ALA A 78 7.19 -20.45 -4.37
N GLU A 79 7.07 -19.99 -3.12
CA GLU A 79 7.60 -20.69 -1.96
C GLU A 79 7.03 -22.11 -1.83
N ARG A 80 5.73 -22.28 -2.08
CA ARG A 80 5.08 -23.59 -2.05
C ARG A 80 5.56 -24.52 -3.15
N VAL A 81 5.85 -24.00 -4.35
CA VAL A 81 6.41 -24.79 -5.46
C VAL A 81 7.81 -25.27 -5.09
N GLU A 82 8.67 -24.37 -4.59
CA GLU A 82 10.03 -24.71 -4.17
C GLU A 82 10.04 -25.82 -3.12
N GLN A 83 9.20 -25.72 -2.08
CA GLN A 83 9.05 -26.76 -1.05
C GLN A 83 8.57 -28.10 -1.61
N LEU A 84 7.79 -28.12 -2.68
CA LEU A 84 7.34 -29.36 -3.32
C LEU A 84 8.42 -29.98 -4.20
N GLU A 85 9.20 -29.15 -4.88
CA GLU A 85 10.33 -29.58 -5.71
C GLU A 85 11.46 -30.16 -4.85
N GLU A 86 11.78 -29.56 -3.69
CA GLU A 86 12.79 -30.08 -2.75
C GLU A 86 12.43 -31.44 -2.13
N ARG A 87 11.15 -31.83 -2.18
CA ARG A 87 10.63 -33.10 -1.64
C ARG A 87 10.63 -34.24 -2.66
N GLN A 88 10.99 -33.97 -3.92
CA GLN A 88 11.10 -34.97 -5.00
C GLN A 88 12.56 -35.34 -5.25
#